data_AF-A0A0H1AWP8-F1
#
_entry.id   AF-A0A0H1AWP8-F1
#
_cell.length_a   1.000
_cell.length_b   1.000
_cell.length_c   1.000
_cell.angle_alpha   90.00
_cell.angle_beta   90.00
_cell.angle_gamma   90.00
#
_symmetry.space_group_name_H-M   'P 1'
#
loop_
_entity.id
_entity.type
_entity.pdbx_description
1 polymer ?
#
loop_
_entity_poly.entity_id
_entity_poly.type
_entity_poly.pdbx_seq_one_letter_code
_entity_poly.pdbx_strand_id
1 'polypeptide(L)'
;MPGQPTASPPALDRLVALLRADDVDGAIDAGLMAAWPEAWAAALDDDARRLLLDARARLQAAWDARARYRIREARLARRAAAREAARAPAPAAPPGPAAGAAPPRPALPASAAAILARAKARAGGGA
;
A
#
# COMPACT_ATOMS: atom_id res chain seq x y z
N MET A 1 17.00 24.41 -10.49
CA MET A 1 16.53 23.73 -11.71
C MET A 1 17.45 22.53 -11.92
N PRO A 2 17.08 21.30 -11.54
CA PRO A 2 17.92 20.15 -11.86
C PRO A 2 17.83 19.91 -13.37
N GLY A 3 18.97 19.99 -14.06
CA GLY A 3 19.07 19.65 -15.48
C GLY A 3 18.68 18.20 -15.66
N GLN A 4 17.58 17.96 -16.37
CA GLN A 4 17.20 16.61 -16.79
C GLN A 4 18.35 16.04 -17.62
N PRO A 5 18.84 14.81 -17.35
CA PRO A 5 19.72 14.13 -18.28
C PRO A 5 18.89 13.82 -19.54
N THR A 6 18.94 14.71 -20.53
CA THR A 6 18.39 14.49 -21.86
C THR A 6 19.19 13.36 -22.50
N ALA A 7 18.66 12.15 -22.50
CA ALA A 7 19.45 10.95 -22.77
C ALA A 7 20.30 11.01 -24.06
N SER A 8 19.94 11.58 -25.19
CA SER A 8 20.67 11.47 -26.48
C SER A 8 20.73 10.03 -27.04
N PRO A 9 20.60 9.83 -28.37
CA PRO A 9 20.70 8.53 -29.02
C PRO A 9 21.90 7.65 -28.60
N PRO A 10 23.15 8.16 -28.49
CA PRO A 10 24.28 7.32 -28.05
C PRO A 10 24.16 6.81 -26.61
N ALA A 11 23.30 7.41 -25.78
CA ALA A 11 23.02 6.85 -24.46
C ALA A 11 22.09 5.64 -24.52
N LEU A 12 21.18 5.55 -25.50
CA LEU A 12 20.35 4.36 -25.66
C LEU A 12 21.17 3.15 -26.11
N ASP A 13 22.15 3.34 -27.00
CA ASP A 13 23.08 2.27 -27.38
C ASP A 13 23.86 1.75 -26.17
N ARG A 14 24.29 2.66 -25.28
CA ARG A 14 24.93 2.29 -24.01
C ARG A 14 23.99 1.51 -23.09
N LEU A 15 22.73 1.92 -22.98
CA LEU A 15 21.72 1.18 -22.19
C LEU A 15 21.51 -0.22 -22.75
N VAL A 16 21.40 -0.36 -24.07
CA VAL A 16 21.25 -1.66 -24.74
C VAL A 16 22.48 -2.53 -24.48
N ALA A 17 23.69 -1.98 -24.55
CA ALA A 17 24.91 -2.73 -24.24
C ALA A 17 24.92 -3.27 -22.80
N LEU A 18 24.52 -2.44 -21.82
CA LEU A 18 24.41 -2.84 -20.42
C LEU A 18 23.36 -3.93 -20.23
N LEU A 19 22.18 -3.80 -20.85
CA LEU A 19 21.12 -4.82 -20.78
C LEU A 19 21.53 -6.14 -21.44
N ARG A 20 22.28 -6.09 -22.56
CA ARG A 20 22.83 -7.31 -23.19
C ARG A 20 23.88 -8.00 -22.33
N ALA A 21 24.58 -7.25 -21.49
CA ALA A 21 25.51 -7.78 -20.49
C ALA A 21 24.84 -8.21 -19.18
N ASP A 22 23.50 -8.16 -19.10
CA ASP A 22 22.69 -8.39 -17.89
C ASP A 22 23.00 -7.43 -16.72
N ASP A 23 23.66 -6.30 -17.01
CA ASP A 23 23.96 -5.24 -16.04
C ASP A 23 22.77 -4.27 -15.93
N VAL A 24 21.71 -4.75 -15.29
CA VAL A 24 20.47 -3.98 -15.10
C VAL A 24 20.70 -2.79 -14.17
N ASP A 25 21.53 -2.94 -13.14
CA ASP A 25 21.82 -1.85 -12.19
C ASP A 25 22.59 -0.73 -12.88
N GLY A 26 23.63 -1.07 -13.66
CA GLY A 26 24.35 -0.10 -14.49
C GLY A 26 23.44 0.58 -15.51
N ALA A 27 22.47 -0.14 -16.09
CA ALA A 27 21.48 0.45 -16.99
C ALA A 27 20.54 1.43 -16.25
N ILE A 28 20.11 1.11 -15.03
CA ILE A 28 19.30 2.01 -14.19
C ILE A 28 20.08 3.30 -13.88
N ASP A 29 21.35 3.18 -13.47
CA ASP A 29 22.23 4.31 -13.17
C ASP A 29 22.49 5.18 -14.41
N ALA A 30 22.61 4.54 -15.58
CA ALA A 30 22.72 5.23 -16.87
C ALA A 30 21.39 5.85 -17.35
N GLY A 31 20.30 5.70 -16.62
CA GLY A 31 19.02 6.37 -16.88
C GLY A 31 18.00 5.55 -17.66
N LEU A 32 18.00 4.21 -17.54
CA LEU A 32 16.99 3.33 -18.16
C LEU A 32 15.54 3.81 -17.95
N MET A 33 15.25 4.34 -16.75
CA MET A 33 13.93 4.83 -16.36
C MET A 33 13.76 6.34 -16.52
N ALA A 34 14.76 7.05 -17.04
CA ALA A 34 14.64 8.46 -17.36
C ALA A 34 13.63 8.68 -18.51
N ALA A 35 13.09 9.89 -18.60
CA ALA A 35 12.26 10.29 -19.72
C ALA A 35 13.15 10.56 -20.94
N TRP A 36 12.89 9.86 -22.03
CA TRP A 36 13.54 10.07 -23.32
C TRP A 36 12.47 10.11 -24.43
N PRO A 37 12.67 10.91 -25.50
CA PRO A 37 11.77 10.94 -26.65
C PRO A 37 11.68 9.57 -27.34
N GLU A 38 10.47 9.12 -27.67
CA GLU A 38 10.23 7.85 -28.37
C GLU A 38 11.00 7.77 -29.71
N ALA A 39 11.16 8.91 -30.38
CA ALA A 39 11.93 9.03 -31.62
C ALA A 39 13.38 8.53 -31.51
N TRP A 40 13.96 8.53 -30.30
CA TRP A 40 15.32 8.01 -30.10
C TRP A 40 15.35 6.49 -30.06
N ALA A 41 14.33 5.84 -29.48
CA ALA A 41 14.22 4.38 -29.54
C ALA A 41 13.88 3.88 -30.95
N ALA A 42 13.20 4.71 -31.75
CA ALA A 42 12.92 4.39 -33.16
C ALA A 42 14.19 4.32 -34.03
N ALA A 43 15.31 4.93 -33.60
CA ALA A 43 16.59 4.86 -34.30
C ALA A 43 17.38 3.57 -34.00
N LEU A 44 16.97 2.78 -33.00
CA LEU A 44 17.58 1.49 -32.66
C LEU A 44 17.09 0.39 -33.61
N ASP A 45 17.89 -0.67 -33.74
CA ASP A 45 17.44 -1.92 -34.33
C ASP A 45 16.26 -2.53 -33.53
N ASP A 46 15.43 -3.33 -34.20
CA ASP A 46 14.20 -3.85 -33.62
C ASP A 46 14.43 -4.71 -32.36
N ASP A 47 15.52 -5.49 -32.32
CA ASP A 47 15.88 -6.34 -31.18
C ASP A 47 16.34 -5.49 -29.99
N ALA A 48 17.19 -4.49 -30.23
CA ALA A 48 17.62 -3.52 -29.22
C ALA A 48 16.44 -2.72 -28.66
N ARG A 49 15.55 -2.23 -29.54
CA ARG A 49 14.35 -1.50 -29.14
C ARG A 49 13.45 -2.37 -28.26
N ARG A 50 13.19 -3.60 -28.68
CA ARG A 50 12.38 -4.56 -27.91
C ARG A 50 13.00 -4.88 -26.56
N LEU A 51 14.30 -5.18 -26.50
CA LEU A 51 15.02 -5.45 -25.25
C LEU A 51 14.88 -4.28 -24.27
N LEU A 52 15.09 -3.06 -24.75
CA LEU A 52 15.01 -1.84 -23.94
C LEU A 52 13.59 -1.62 -23.39
N LEU A 53 12.57 -1.73 -24.24
CA LEU A 53 11.17 -1.53 -23.85
C LEU A 53 10.69 -2.61 -22.88
N ASP A 54 11.04 -3.88 -23.14
CA ASP A 54 10.70 -5.00 -22.24
C ASP A 54 11.35 -4.83 -20.86
N ALA A 55 12.61 -4.42 -20.80
CA ALA A 55 13.31 -4.14 -19.55
C ALA A 55 12.62 -3.03 -18.74
N ARG A 56 12.24 -1.93 -19.40
CA ARG A 56 11.50 -0.83 -18.76
C ARG A 56 10.14 -1.28 -18.25
N ALA A 57 9.38 -2.03 -19.05
CA ALA A 57 8.07 -2.53 -18.68
C ALA A 57 8.14 -3.46 -17.45
N ARG A 58 9.12 -4.38 -17.42
CA ARG A 58 9.35 -5.27 -16.28
C ARG A 58 9.69 -4.49 -15.00
N LEU A 59 10.56 -3.49 -15.11
CA LEU A 59 10.97 -2.68 -13.96
C LEU A 59 9.81 -1.83 -13.43
N GLN A 60 9.01 -1.23 -14.32
CA GLN A 60 7.80 -0.51 -13.94
C GLN A 60 6.81 -1.41 -13.20
N ALA A 61 6.55 -2.62 -13.72
CA ALA A 61 5.67 -3.58 -13.07
C ALA A 61 6.17 -3.98 -11.66
N ALA A 62 7.49 -4.15 -11.49
CA ALA A 62 8.10 -4.44 -10.20
C ALA A 62 7.92 -3.29 -9.21
N TRP A 63 8.11 -2.04 -9.66
CA TRP A 63 7.88 -0.85 -8.83
C TRP A 63 6.41 -0.71 -8.41
N ASP A 64 5.48 -0.94 -9.33
CA ASP A 64 4.04 -0.88 -9.03
C ASP A 64 3.63 -1.99 -8.06
N ALA A 65 4.20 -3.19 -8.19
CA ALA A 65 4.01 -4.27 -7.22
C ALA A 65 4.51 -3.86 -5.82
N ARG A 66 5.72 -3.28 -5.74
CA ARG A 66 6.29 -2.78 -4.48
C ARG A 66 5.46 -1.66 -3.87
N ALA A 67 4.95 -0.73 -4.67
CA ALA A 67 4.08 0.35 -4.21
C ALA A 67 2.79 -0.20 -3.61
N ARG A 68 2.13 -1.15 -4.30
CA ARG A 68 0.93 -1.83 -3.79
C ARG A 68 1.19 -2.56 -2.47
N TYR A 69 2.32 -3.24 -2.35
CA TYR A 69 2.72 -3.91 -1.11
C TYR A 69 2.84 -2.89 0.04
N ARG A 70 3.57 -1.79 -0.17
CA ARG A 70 3.74 -0.72 0.84
C ARG A 70 2.40 -0.12 1.30
N ILE A 71 1.46 0.08 0.39
CA ILE A 71 0.12 0.59 0.72
C ILE A 71 -0.63 -0.40 1.63
N ARG A 72 -0.56 -1.71 1.32
CA ARG A 72 -1.19 -2.76 2.14
C ARG A 72 -0.55 -2.81 3.53
N GLU A 73 0.77 -2.81 3.61
CA GLU A 73 1.54 -2.79 4.86
C GLU A 73 1.15 -1.60 5.73
N ALA A 74 1.12 -0.39 5.17
CA ALA A 74 0.71 0.80 5.91
C ALA A 74 -0.71 0.68 6.50
N ARG A 75 -1.65 0.07 5.76
CA ARG A 75 -3.01 -0.18 6.25
C ARG A 75 -3.04 -1.21 7.36
N LEU A 76 -2.26 -2.29 7.24
CA LEU A 76 -2.17 -3.32 8.27
C LEU A 76 -1.53 -2.76 9.56
N ALA A 77 -0.47 -1.99 9.43
CA ALA A 77 0.19 -1.31 10.55
C ALA A 77 -0.79 -0.39 11.30
N ARG A 78 -1.59 0.43 10.59
CA ARG A 78 -2.64 1.26 11.21
C ARG A 78 -3.66 0.43 11.98
N ARG A 79 -4.11 -0.70 11.42
CA ARG A 79 -5.06 -1.61 12.08
C ARG A 79 -4.45 -2.28 13.30
N ALA A 80 -3.17 -2.66 13.24
CA ALA A 80 -2.45 -3.24 14.37
C ALA A 80 -2.32 -2.21 15.50
N ALA A 81 -1.89 -0.99 15.18
CA ALA A 81 -1.78 0.11 16.14
C ALA A 81 -3.13 0.44 16.81
N ALA A 82 -4.23 0.47 16.04
CA ALA A 82 -5.56 0.71 16.59
C ALA A 82 -6.02 -0.39 17.56
N ARG A 83 -5.70 -1.66 17.25
CA ARG A 83 -6.00 -2.78 18.16
C ARG A 83 -5.16 -2.73 19.42
N GLU A 84 -3.89 -2.36 19.30
CA GLU A 84 -3.01 -2.22 20.46
C GLU A 84 -3.48 -1.08 21.37
N ALA A 85 -3.86 0.07 20.80
CA ALA A 85 -4.45 1.17 21.56
C ALA A 85 -5.77 0.78 22.25
N ALA A 86 -6.61 -0.04 21.61
CA ALA A 86 -7.84 -0.55 22.24
C ALA A 86 -7.58 -1.58 23.36
N ARG A 87 -6.42 -2.26 23.34
CA ARG A 87 -6.00 -3.19 24.40
C ARG A 87 -5.28 -2.49 25.54
N ALA A 88 -4.76 -1.29 25.31
CA ALA A 88 -4.11 -0.51 26.36
C ALA A 88 -5.12 -0.27 27.50
N PRO A 89 -4.77 -0.61 28.75
CA PRO A 89 -5.65 -0.35 29.89
C PRO A 89 -5.94 1.16 29.96
N ALA A 90 -7.20 1.51 30.18
CA ALA A 90 -7.61 2.90 30.31
C ALA A 90 -6.74 3.58 31.36
N PRO A 91 -6.21 4.80 31.09
CA PRO A 91 -5.45 5.53 32.09
C PRO A 91 -6.29 5.65 33.35
N ALA A 92 -5.71 5.26 34.49
CA ALA A 92 -6.37 5.33 35.79
C ALA A 92 -6.92 6.75 35.96
N ALA A 93 -8.24 6.85 36.14
CA ALA A 93 -8.89 8.13 36.40
C ALA A 93 -8.19 8.81 37.58
N PRO A 94 -7.94 10.13 37.51
CA PRO A 94 -7.38 10.86 38.65
C PRO A 94 -8.26 10.60 39.88
N PRO A 95 -7.69 10.48 41.08
CA PRO A 95 -8.45 10.16 42.29
C PRO A 95 -9.45 11.30 42.56
N GLY A 96 -10.68 11.12 42.09
CA GLY A 96 -11.85 11.86 42.53
C GLY A 96 -12.24 11.40 43.94
N PRO A 97 -12.79 12.29 44.78
CA PRO A 97 -13.08 11.98 46.17
C PRO A 97 -14.01 10.76 46.27
N ALA A 98 -13.58 9.78 47.06
CA ALA A 98 -14.26 8.51 47.22
C ALA A 98 -15.68 8.67 47.81
N ALA A 99 -16.67 8.06 47.15
CA ALA A 99 -17.82 7.43 47.82
C ALA A 99 -18.51 6.47 46.84
N GLY A 100 -18.69 5.21 47.27
CA GLY A 100 -19.04 4.06 46.45
C GLY A 100 -20.35 4.17 45.66
N ALA A 101 -20.25 4.01 44.35
CA ALA A 101 -21.31 3.53 43.49
C ALA A 101 -20.68 2.82 42.29
N ALA A 102 -20.97 1.54 42.10
CA ALA A 102 -20.62 0.85 40.87
C ALA A 102 -21.22 1.60 39.68
N PRO A 103 -20.51 1.78 38.56
CA PRO A 103 -21.07 2.48 37.40
C PRO A 103 -22.32 1.74 36.92
N PRO A 104 -23.44 2.44 36.65
CA PRO A 104 -24.64 1.80 36.14
C PRO A 104 -24.31 1.09 34.84
N ARG A 105 -24.58 -0.22 34.77
CA ARG A 105 -24.43 -0.98 33.53
C ARG A 105 -25.19 -0.24 32.43
N PRO A 106 -24.57 0.04 31.27
CA PRO A 106 -25.26 0.73 30.20
C PRO A 106 -26.49 -0.09 29.83
N ALA A 107 -27.67 0.50 30.05
CA ALA A 107 -28.93 -0.13 29.70
C ALA A 107 -28.91 -0.38 28.19
N LEU A 108 -29.30 -1.59 27.78
CA LEU A 108 -29.46 -1.91 26.37
C LEU A 108 -30.39 -0.87 25.72
N PRO A 109 -30.06 -0.36 24.53
CA PRO A 109 -30.97 0.54 23.82
C PRO A 109 -32.31 -0.17 23.63
N ALA A 110 -33.42 0.57 23.81
CA ALA A 110 -34.77 0.01 23.82
C ALA A 110 -35.09 -0.83 22.56
N SER A 111 -34.47 -0.47 21.42
CA SER A 111 -34.55 -1.23 20.17
C SER A 111 -33.99 -2.66 20.28
N ALA A 112 -32.86 -2.83 20.96
CA ALA A 112 -32.25 -4.15 21.15
C ALA A 112 -33.09 -5.03 22.09
N ALA A 113 -33.67 -4.44 23.15
CA ALA A 113 -34.57 -5.16 24.06
C ALA A 113 -35.84 -5.65 23.35
N ALA A 114 -36.42 -4.84 22.47
CA ALA A 114 -37.61 -5.20 21.69
C ALA A 114 -37.34 -6.37 20.72
N ILE A 115 -36.16 -6.41 20.11
CA ILE A 115 -35.76 -7.51 19.20
C ILE A 115 -35.63 -8.83 19.99
N LEU A 116 -34.99 -8.79 21.16
CA LEU A 116 -34.84 -9.96 22.02
C LEU A 116 -36.19 -10.48 22.52
N ALA A 117 -37.12 -9.58 22.88
CA ALA A 117 -38.48 -9.96 23.28
C ALA A 117 -39.25 -10.67 22.16
N ARG A 118 -39.16 -10.17 20.92
CA ARG A 118 -39.77 -10.82 19.74
C ARG A 118 -39.13 -12.17 19.42
N ALA A 119 -37.80 -12.27 19.52
CA ALA A 119 -37.08 -13.52 19.31
C ALA A 119 -37.46 -14.57 20.37
N LYS A 120 -37.58 -14.17 21.64
CA LYS A 120 -38.03 -15.05 22.73
C LYS A 120 -39.47 -15.52 22.52
N ALA A 121 -40.37 -14.63 22.10
CA ALA A 121 -41.76 -14.99 21.78
C ALA A 121 -41.84 -15.99 20.60
N ARG A 122 -40.97 -15.84 19.58
CA ARG A 122 -40.91 -16.76 18.44
C ARG A 122 -40.32 -18.12 18.81
N ALA A 123 -39.36 -18.17 19.73
CA ALA A 123 -38.74 -19.41 20.19
C ALA A 123 -39.62 -20.20 21.18
N GLY A 124 -40.50 -19.52 21.92
CA GLY A 124 -41.43 -20.16 22.86
C GLY A 124 -42.84 -20.45 22.30
N GLY A 125 -43.17 -19.94 21.11
CA GLY A 125 -44.48 -20.09 20.47
C GLY A 125 -44.53 -21.09 19.31
N GLY A 126 -43.45 -21.83 19.06
CA GLY A 126 -43.43 -22.94 18.10
C GLY A 126 -43.70 -24.26 18.80
N ALA A 127 -44.96 -24.46 19.20
CA ALA A 127 -45.54 -25.77 19.51
C ALA A 127 -46.55 -26.11 18.42
#